data_AF-A0A183A425-F1
#
_entry.id   AF-A0A183A425-F1
#
_cell.length_a   1.000
_cell.length_b   1.000
_cell.length_c   1.000
_cell.angle_alpha   90.00
_cell.angle_beta   90.00
_cell.angle_gamma   90.00
#
_symmetry.space_group_name_H-M   'P 1'
#
loop_
_entity.id
_entity.type
_entity.pdbx_description
1 polymer ?
#
loop_
_entity_poly.entity_id
_entity_poly.type
_entity_poly.pdbx_seq_one_letter_code
_entity_poly.pdbx_strand_id
1 'polypeptide(L)'
;MGLLGLTAPEVYGGLNHGFLAQCLAVEELSRASGSVGLSYGAHANLCVNQLVRHANNEQAKRYLPGVSLFFWKKDAVILKID
;
A
#
# COMPACT_ATOMS: atom_id res chain seq x y z
N MET A 1 7.76 -3.29 10.29
CA MET A 1 7.19 -3.29 8.92
C MET A 1 5.89 -4.06 8.94
N GLY A 2 4.88 -3.66 8.17
CA GLY A 2 3.50 -4.17 8.33
C GLY A 2 2.81 -4.50 7.01
N LEU A 3 1.60 -5.04 7.11
CA LEU A 3 0.79 -5.54 5.99
C LEU A 3 0.56 -4.51 4.86
N LEU A 4 0.57 -3.22 5.17
CA LEU A 4 0.23 -2.14 4.24
C LEU A 4 1.27 -1.93 3.12
N GLY A 5 2.53 -2.30 3.36
CA GLY A 5 3.60 -2.25 2.36
C GLY A 5 3.94 -3.62 1.77
N LEU A 6 3.05 -4.61 1.85
CA LEU A 6 3.38 -6.03 1.59
C LEU A 6 4.00 -6.24 0.20
N THR A 7 3.44 -5.61 -0.84
CA THR A 7 3.91 -5.72 -2.23
C THR A 7 4.82 -4.57 -2.68
N ALA A 8 5.02 -3.56 -1.82
CA ALA A 8 5.84 -2.42 -2.18
C ALA A 8 7.34 -2.78 -2.10
N PRO A 9 8.20 -2.18 -2.95
CA PRO A 9 9.64 -2.37 -2.86
C PRO A 9 10.22 -1.95 -1.50
N GLU A 10 11.25 -2.67 -1.03
CA GLU A 10 11.91 -2.39 0.25
C GLU A 10 12.51 -0.98 0.33
N VAL A 11 13.00 -0.44 -0.79
CA VAL A 11 13.53 0.93 -0.88
C VAL A 11 12.50 2.00 -0.47
N TYR A 12 11.21 1.68 -0.53
CA TYR A 12 10.12 2.54 -0.07
C TYR A 12 9.48 2.07 1.24
N GLY A 13 10.17 1.23 2.01
CA GLY A 13 9.67 0.72 3.30
C GLY A 13 8.65 -0.40 3.18
N GLY A 14 8.51 -1.01 2.00
CA GLY A 14 7.69 -2.20 1.78
C GLY A 14 8.42 -3.51 2.08
N LEU A 15 7.74 -4.63 1.88
CA LEU A 15 8.27 -5.99 2.13
C LEU A 15 8.62 -6.74 0.85
N ASN A 16 8.31 -6.17 -0.32
CA ASN A 16 8.57 -6.74 -1.64
C ASN A 16 8.11 -8.21 -1.80
N HIS A 17 7.02 -8.57 -1.14
CA HIS A 17 6.38 -9.86 -1.34
C HIS A 17 5.50 -9.84 -2.60
N GLY A 18 5.23 -11.02 -3.15
CA GLY A 18 4.37 -11.16 -4.33
C GLY A 18 2.87 -11.14 -4.00
N PHE A 19 2.04 -11.11 -5.06
CA PHE A 19 0.58 -11.14 -4.96
C PHE A 19 0.04 -12.35 -4.17
N LEU A 20 0.74 -13.48 -4.16
CA LEU A 20 0.33 -14.64 -3.36
C LEU A 20 0.25 -14.29 -1.86
N ALA A 21 1.26 -13.59 -1.33
CA ALA A 21 1.25 -13.16 0.07
C ALA A 21 0.11 -12.16 0.32
N GLN A 22 -0.20 -11.32 -0.65
CA GLN A 22 -1.32 -10.38 -0.57
C GLN A 22 -2.67 -11.10 -0.54
N CYS A 23 -2.86 -12.14 -1.35
CA CYS A 23 -4.08 -12.96 -1.32
C CYS A 23 -4.28 -13.60 0.05
N LEU A 24 -3.22 -14.20 0.62
CA LEU A 24 -3.27 -14.81 1.95
C LEU A 24 -3.58 -13.77 3.04
N ALA A 25 -2.97 -12.59 2.96
CA ALA A 25 -3.26 -11.50 3.88
C ALA A 25 -4.73 -11.05 3.82
N VAL A 26 -5.28 -10.90 2.61
CA VAL A 26 -6.69 -10.55 2.41
C VAL A 26 -7.61 -11.65 2.95
N GLU A 27 -7.30 -12.93 2.69
CA GLU A 27 -8.06 -14.07 3.19
C GLU A 27 -8.15 -14.08 4.72
N GLU A 28 -7.00 -14.00 5.40
CA GLU A 28 -6.96 -14.02 6.87
C GLU A 28 -7.60 -12.79 7.51
N LEU A 29 -7.40 -11.60 6.94
CA LEU A 29 -8.06 -10.38 7.42
C LEU A 29 -9.58 -10.47 7.23
N SER A 30 -10.03 -10.99 6.09
CA SER A 30 -11.46 -11.12 5.79
C SER A 30 -12.15 -12.16 6.67
N ARG A 31 -11.42 -13.21 7.09
CA ARG A 31 -11.91 -14.21 8.04
C ARG A 31 -12.25 -13.60 9.41
N ALA A 32 -11.53 -12.56 9.82
CA ALA A 32 -11.83 -11.80 11.03
C ALA A 32 -12.88 -10.71 10.79
N SER A 33 -12.76 -9.95 9.69
CA SER A 33 -13.70 -8.90 9.29
C SER A 33 -13.61 -8.58 7.81
N GLY A 34 -14.71 -8.81 7.07
CA GLY A 34 -14.79 -8.49 5.65
C GLY A 34 -14.59 -6.99 5.34
N SER A 35 -15.00 -6.09 6.23
CA SER A 35 -14.80 -4.64 6.02
C SER A 35 -13.32 -4.26 6.12
N VAL A 36 -12.59 -4.83 7.09
CA VAL A 36 -11.14 -4.61 7.24
C VAL A 36 -10.37 -5.24 6.07
N GLY A 37 -10.74 -6.47 5.69
CA GLY A 37 -10.16 -7.14 4.52
C GLY A 37 -10.35 -6.34 3.23
N LEU A 38 -11.54 -5.78 3.00
CA LEU A 38 -11.83 -4.93 1.85
C LEU A 38 -11.02 -3.62 1.89
N SER A 39 -10.96 -2.93 3.03
CA SER A 39 -10.16 -1.70 3.16
C SER A 39 -8.67 -1.96 2.92
N TYR A 40 -8.14 -3.07 3.43
CA TYR A 40 -6.77 -3.50 3.17
C TYR A 40 -6.55 -3.81 1.68
N GLY A 41 -7.43 -4.59 1.07
CA GLY A 41 -7.36 -4.94 -0.35
C GLY A 41 -7.39 -3.71 -1.25
N ALA A 42 -8.26 -2.74 -0.95
CA ALA A 42 -8.33 -1.46 -1.64
C ALA A 42 -7.03 -0.65 -1.49
N HIS A 43 -6.47 -0.56 -0.27
CA HIS A 43 -5.20 0.11 -0.05
C HIS A 43 -4.06 -0.52 -0.87
N ALA A 44 -3.90 -1.84 -0.77
CA ALA A 44 -2.80 -2.54 -1.44
C ALA A 44 -2.94 -2.51 -2.98
N ASN A 45 -4.14 -2.74 -3.53
CA ASN A 45 -4.34 -2.82 -4.99
C ASN A 45 -4.63 -1.49 -5.68
N LEU A 46 -5.42 -0.61 -5.08
CA LEU A 46 -5.84 0.64 -5.71
C LEU A 46 -4.91 1.82 -5.39
N CYS A 47 -4.15 1.75 -4.28
CA CYS A 47 -3.20 2.80 -3.92
C CYS A 47 -1.75 2.36 -4.16
N VAL A 48 -1.26 1.38 -3.39
CA VAL A 48 0.17 1.02 -3.38
C VAL A 48 0.62 0.45 -4.72
N ASN A 49 -0.07 -0.57 -5.24
CA ASN A 49 0.31 -1.20 -6.51
C ASN A 49 0.25 -0.22 -7.70
N GLN A 50 -0.68 0.74 -7.70
CA GLN A 50 -0.76 1.75 -8.74
C GLN A 50 0.39 2.75 -8.66
N LEU A 51 0.72 3.23 -7.45
CA LEU A 51 1.88 4.09 -7.24
C LEU A 51 3.18 3.39 -7.64
N VAL A 52 3.37 2.11 -7.25
CA VAL A 52 4.57 1.35 -7.63
C VAL A 52 4.71 1.21 -9.15
N ARG A 53 3.61 1.01 -9.88
CA ARG A 53 3.62 0.77 -11.33
C ARG A 53 3.70 2.05 -12.17
N HIS A 54 3.11 3.14 -11.70
CA HIS A 54 2.83 4.30 -12.54
C HIS A 54 3.44 5.60 -12.02
N ALA A 55 3.92 5.65 -10.77
CA ALA A 55 4.56 6.86 -10.26
C ALA A 55 5.91 7.08 -10.95
N ASN A 56 6.21 8.34 -11.26
CA ASN A 56 7.57 8.73 -11.59
C ASN A 56 8.47 8.70 -10.32
N ASN A 57 9.78 8.86 -10.51
CA ASN A 57 10.75 8.79 -9.41
C ASN A 57 10.46 9.77 -8.27
N GLU A 58 10.00 10.99 -8.57
CA GLU A 58 9.71 12.00 -7.56
C GLU A 58 8.45 11.66 -6.76
N GLN A 59 7.39 11.21 -7.44
CA GLN A 59 6.17 10.75 -6.81
C GLN A 59 6.41 9.50 -5.95
N ALA A 60 7.14 8.51 -6.48
CA ALA A 60 7.45 7.26 -5.79
C ALA A 60 8.20 7.55 -4.47
N LYS A 61 9.27 8.35 -4.51
CA LYS A 61 10.03 8.75 -3.32
C LYS A 61 9.20 9.53 -2.32
N ARG A 62 8.27 10.37 -2.78
CA ARG A 62 7.42 11.21 -1.91
C ARG A 62 6.31 10.42 -1.22
N TYR A 63 5.62 9.54 -1.94
CA TYR A 63 4.37 8.95 -1.47
C TYR A 63 4.50 7.51 -0.97
N LEU A 64 5.30 6.65 -1.65
CA LEU A 64 5.38 5.23 -1.31
C LEU A 64 5.84 4.96 0.14
N PRO A 65 6.82 5.70 0.70
CA PRO A 65 7.20 5.52 2.11
C PRO A 65 6.05 5.78 3.08
N GLY A 66 5.23 6.81 2.82
CA GLY A 66 4.12 7.19 3.69
C GLY A 66 2.99 6.16 3.69
N VAL A 67 2.61 5.64 2.51
CA VAL A 67 1.56 4.62 2.39
C VAL A 67 2.01 3.25 2.87
N SER A 68 3.28 2.89 2.65
CA SER A 68 3.80 1.55 3.02
C SER A 68 4.03 1.42 4.53
N LEU A 69 4.44 2.50 5.20
CA LEU A 69 4.76 2.51 6.63
C LEU A 69 3.63 3.07 7.50
N PHE A 70 2.53 3.55 6.90
CA PHE A 70 1.46 4.28 7.58
C PHE A 70 1.92 5.54 8.32
N PHE A 71 2.98 6.18 7.82
CA PHE A 71 3.47 7.46 8.33
C PHE A 71 3.14 8.57 7.33
N TRP A 72 1.87 8.97 7.29
CA TRP A 72 1.47 10.19 6.59
C TRP A 72 1.80 11.40 7.46
N LYS A 73 2.72 12.26 7.00
CA LYS A 73 2.86 13.59 7.57
C LYS A 73 1.57 14.37 7.28
N LYS A 74 1.07 15.13 8.26
CA LYS A 74 -0.22 15.86 8.24
C LYS A 74 -0.48 16.71 6.97
N ASP A 75 0.56 17.06 6.21
CA ASP A 75 0.48 17.93 5.02
C ASP A 75 0.45 17.16 3.69
N ALA A 76 0.36 15.83 3.72
CA ALA A 76 0.28 15.04 2.50
C ALA A 76 -1.15 15.15 1.93
N VAL A 77 -1.31 16.17 1.09
CA VAL A 77 -2.47 16.48 0.26
C VAL A 77 -2.95 15.21 -0.43
N ILE A 78 -4.21 14.86 -0.21
CA ILE A 78 -4.98 13.88 -0.99
C ILE A 78 -4.59 14.08 -2.46
N LEU A 79 -4.12 13.01 -3.12
CA LEU A 79 -3.81 13.02 -4.55
C LEU A 79 -5.00 13.66 -5.28
N LYS A 80 -4.84 14.93 -5.69
CA LYS A 80 -5.77 15.55 -6.63
C LYS A 80 -5.54 14.79 -7.93
N ILE A 81 -6.48 13.90 -8.23
CA ILE A 81 -6.67 13.38 -9.56
C ILE A 81 -7.34 14.54 -10.30
N ASP A 82 -6.53 15.35 -10.97
CA ASP A 82 -7.01 16.28 -11.99
C ASP A 82 -7.40 15.50 -13.26
#